data_AF-A0A9D1R9E5-F1
#
_entry.id   AF-A0A9D1R9E5-F1
#
_cell.length_a   1.000
_cell.length_b   1.000
_cell.length_c   1.000
_cell.angle_alpha   90.00
_cell.angle_beta   90.00
_cell.angle_gamma   90.00
#
_symmetry.space_group_name_H-M   'P 1'
#
loop_
_entity.id
_entity.type
_entity.pdbx_description
1 polymer ?
#
loop_
_entity_poly.entity_id
_entity_poly.type
_entity_poly.pdbx_seq_one_letter_code
_entity_poly.pdbx_strand_id
1 'polypeptide(L)'
;NNVLKSLFDHVTLVTPPYSNQDIVQAYSGPCYYGIRREGVYHLIKDGAEFGCGGREFMEAALLLVEEAFRQELIPQLRRGKKLLILEDGGYHFEVLQRVKPLFPQIEDQIIGVVEQTTSGTLKSMSRHGYRYAYPCASIARSNIKMNLESIFIGQRVVEELGLMLYAADVFYPFHSVLLLGYGIVGRSCRMALEGRFCRMEAYDLDPRVRQVAEDDGLRTYPYPDPEMFFEDTIVIGCAGRSSFGEELFRVFLMGQGTNVYLASGSSKDVEFAYILRYLEGKEAEIPGLVLEGRETSEWYSCYHFSFDGVEKNLYIMAEGKPVNFYREGVISLTYRVIDLVFTEMLQMALYLCRNRDTAPRLYMLGEDNPITRAVSEEELLELWFRANHFWHQGELETFLQPHPLAGELRKIMQGDGHYVSALTWRRKG
;
A
#
# COMPACT_ATOMS: atom_id res chain seq x y z
N ASN A 1 -6.53 -0.79 -22.43
CA ASN A 1 -6.78 0.30 -23.40
C ASN A 1 -7.85 0.02 -24.45
N ASN A 2 -7.71 -0.96 -25.35
CA ASN A 2 -8.74 -1.22 -26.39
C ASN A 2 -10.09 -1.61 -25.82
N VAL A 3 -10.11 -2.39 -24.73
CA VAL A 3 -11.33 -2.76 -24.01
C VAL A 3 -12.05 -1.52 -23.47
N LEU A 4 -11.35 -0.63 -22.76
CA LEU A 4 -11.95 0.61 -22.23
C LEU A 4 -12.51 1.50 -23.35
N LYS A 5 -11.80 1.65 -24.47
CA LYS A 5 -12.31 2.41 -25.63
C LYS A 5 -13.55 1.80 -26.28
N SER A 6 -13.70 0.47 -26.23
CA SER A 6 -14.92 -0.19 -26.72
C SER A 6 -16.11 0.02 -25.79
N LEU A 7 -15.86 0.40 -24.54
CA LEU A 7 -16.87 0.54 -23.48
C LEU A 7 -17.23 2.00 -23.20
N PHE A 8 -16.32 2.95 -23.47
CA PHE A 8 -16.45 4.35 -23.09
C PHE A 8 -16.18 5.29 -24.27
N ASP A 9 -17.06 6.28 -24.45
CA ASP A 9 -16.96 7.30 -25.52
C ASP A 9 -15.70 8.17 -25.40
N HIS A 10 -15.22 8.38 -24.17
CA HIS A 10 -14.06 9.21 -23.86
C HIS A 10 -13.35 8.64 -22.64
N VAL A 11 -12.02 8.54 -22.71
CA VAL A 11 -11.19 8.03 -21.62
C VAL A 11 -10.00 8.99 -21.47
N THR A 12 -9.82 9.51 -20.26
CA THR A 12 -8.67 10.33 -19.89
C THR A 12 -7.79 9.51 -18.95
N LEU A 13 -6.51 9.37 -19.28
CA LEU A 13 -5.55 8.70 -18.43
C LEU A 13 -4.81 9.74 -17.60
N VAL A 14 -4.73 9.54 -16.29
CA VAL A 14 -3.92 10.36 -15.39
C VAL A 14 -3.03 9.43 -14.60
N THR A 15 -1.72 9.53 -14.78
CA THR A 15 -0.74 8.73 -14.03
C THR A 15 -0.01 9.64 -13.04
N PRO A 16 -0.07 9.35 -11.74
CA PRO A 16 0.72 10.08 -10.76
C PRO A 16 2.22 9.97 -11.09
N PRO A 17 3.06 10.90 -10.64
CA PRO A 17 4.49 10.91 -10.96
C PRO A 17 5.30 9.87 -10.15
N TYR A 18 4.82 8.63 -10.06
CA TYR A 18 5.46 7.54 -9.34
C TYR A 18 6.52 6.87 -10.22
N SER A 19 7.75 7.38 -10.11
CA SER A 19 8.90 6.95 -10.92
C SER A 19 8.68 7.17 -12.42
N ASN A 20 9.73 7.44 -13.19
CA ASN A 20 9.59 7.79 -14.61
C ASN A 20 9.23 6.57 -15.50
N GLN A 21 8.52 5.57 -14.96
CA GLN A 21 8.22 4.28 -15.59
C GLN A 21 6.82 4.28 -16.20
N ASP A 22 6.66 3.53 -17.29
CA ASP A 22 5.37 3.16 -17.90
C ASP A 22 4.47 4.31 -18.38
N ILE A 23 5.04 5.38 -18.92
CA ILE A 23 4.27 6.33 -19.73
C ILE A 23 3.79 5.58 -20.98
N VAL A 24 2.48 5.43 -21.14
CA VAL A 24 1.89 4.73 -22.28
C VAL A 24 2.07 5.57 -23.55
N GLN A 25 3.23 5.46 -24.20
CA GLN A 25 3.56 6.17 -25.44
C GLN A 25 2.58 5.85 -26.59
N ALA A 26 1.90 4.70 -26.53
CA ALA A 26 0.93 4.25 -27.52
C ALA A 26 -0.53 4.61 -27.16
N TYR A 27 -0.79 5.41 -26.12
CA TYR A 27 -2.14 5.81 -25.77
C TYR A 27 -2.61 6.97 -26.65
N SER A 28 -3.67 6.74 -27.43
CA SER A 28 -4.17 7.73 -28.40
C SER A 28 -5.22 8.71 -27.85
N GLY A 29 -5.47 8.70 -26.54
CA GLY A 29 -6.40 9.63 -25.88
C GLY A 29 -5.65 10.61 -24.98
N PRO A 30 -6.34 11.55 -24.32
CA PRO A 30 -5.70 12.51 -23.42
C PRO A 30 -4.98 11.80 -22.26
N CYS A 31 -3.68 12.05 -22.13
CA CYS A 31 -2.81 11.45 -21.13
C CYS A 31 -2.10 12.53 -20.33
N TYR A 32 -2.28 12.50 -19.01
CA TYR A 32 -1.63 13.40 -18.06
C TYR A 32 -0.69 12.58 -17.19
N TYR A 33 0.57 13.00 -17.12
CA TYR A 33 1.58 12.31 -16.31
C TYR A 33 2.62 13.29 -15.81
N GLY A 34 3.37 12.91 -14.77
CA GLY A 34 4.47 13.73 -14.28
C GLY A 34 5.81 13.00 -14.35
N ILE A 35 6.87 13.74 -14.66
CA ILE A 35 8.25 13.27 -14.66
C ILE A 35 9.02 14.01 -13.58
N ARG A 36 9.79 13.29 -12.77
CA ARG A 36 10.70 13.93 -11.80
C ARG A 36 12.06 14.18 -12.46
N ARG A 37 12.49 15.45 -12.49
CA ARG A 37 13.81 15.91 -12.96
C ARG A 37 14.41 16.85 -11.93
N GLU A 38 15.65 16.60 -11.54
CA GLU A 38 16.37 17.46 -10.58
C GLU A 38 15.59 17.73 -9.28
N GLY A 39 14.85 16.72 -8.81
CA GLY A 39 14.03 16.81 -7.60
C GLY A 39 12.70 17.54 -7.76
N VAL A 40 12.35 18.01 -8.97
CA VAL A 40 11.13 18.74 -9.31
C VAL A 40 10.21 17.87 -10.18
N TYR A 41 8.91 17.95 -9.96
CA TYR A 41 7.89 17.27 -10.75
C TYR A 41 7.41 18.16 -11.91
N HIS A 42 7.72 17.75 -13.13
CA HIS A 42 7.24 18.37 -14.36
C HIS A 42 5.95 17.70 -14.81
N LEU A 43 4.92 18.49 -15.10
CA LEU A 43 3.58 18.02 -15.46
C LEU A 43 3.42 18.02 -16.98
N ILE A 44 3.03 16.89 -17.53
CA ILE A 44 3.04 16.64 -18.97
C ILE A 44 1.66 16.17 -19.42
N LYS A 45 1.22 16.71 -20.56
CA LYS A 45 0.02 16.33 -21.27
C LYS A 45 0.41 15.90 -22.67
N ASP A 46 0.08 14.67 -23.06
CA ASP A 46 0.31 14.14 -24.42
C ASP A 46 1.75 14.37 -24.93
N GLY A 47 2.74 14.25 -24.04
CA GLY A 47 4.16 14.47 -24.35
C GLY A 47 4.65 15.91 -24.23
N ALA A 48 3.75 16.89 -24.08
CA ALA A 48 4.09 18.31 -23.92
C ALA A 48 3.99 18.75 -22.45
N GLU A 49 5.04 19.40 -21.94
CA GLU A 49 5.04 19.99 -20.60
C GLU A 49 4.06 21.17 -20.53
N PHE A 50 3.21 21.20 -19.50
CA PHE A 50 2.23 22.27 -19.29
C PHE A 50 2.36 22.97 -17.94
N GLY A 51 3.18 22.43 -17.03
CA GLY A 51 3.36 23.00 -15.70
C GLY A 51 4.41 22.29 -14.86
N CYS A 52 4.59 22.79 -13.65
CA CYS A 52 5.50 22.24 -12.65
C CYS A 52 4.75 22.12 -11.32
N GLY A 53 4.74 20.92 -10.73
CA GLY A 53 4.12 20.62 -9.44
C GLY A 53 5.01 20.91 -8.22
N GLY A 54 6.16 21.56 -8.43
CA GLY A 54 7.15 21.79 -7.37
C GLY A 54 7.88 20.50 -6.97
N ARG A 55 8.26 20.41 -5.70
CA ARG A 55 9.01 19.26 -5.14
C ARG A 55 8.12 18.22 -4.44
N GLU A 56 6.86 18.56 -4.21
CA GLU A 56 5.92 17.75 -3.44
C GLU A 56 5.13 16.81 -4.36
N PHE A 57 5.23 15.50 -4.09
CA PHE A 57 4.57 14.46 -4.90
C PHE A 57 3.05 14.65 -4.92
N MET A 58 2.45 14.89 -3.76
CA MET A 58 0.99 14.99 -3.63
C MET A 58 0.44 16.17 -4.42
N GLU A 59 1.08 17.33 -4.34
CA GLU A 59 0.62 18.52 -5.08
C GLU A 59 0.72 18.31 -6.59
N ALA A 60 1.81 17.70 -7.07
CA ALA A 60 1.94 17.33 -8.47
C ALA A 60 0.82 16.38 -8.95
N ALA A 61 0.49 15.36 -8.16
CA ALA A 61 -0.61 14.43 -8.48
C ALA A 61 -1.97 15.15 -8.52
N LEU A 62 -2.25 16.02 -7.55
CA LEU A 62 -3.49 16.80 -7.50
C LEU A 62 -3.62 17.75 -8.70
N LEU A 63 -2.54 18.41 -9.09
CA LEU A 63 -2.52 19.31 -10.26
C LEU A 63 -2.78 18.56 -11.57
N LEU A 64 -2.22 17.37 -11.76
CA LEU A 64 -2.50 16.53 -12.95
C LEU A 64 -3.98 16.17 -13.04
N VAL A 65 -4.57 15.70 -11.93
CA VAL A 65 -5.98 15.32 -11.88
C VAL A 65 -6.87 16.54 -12.07
N GLU A 66 -6.55 17.67 -11.43
CA GLU A 66 -7.27 18.94 -11.60
C GLU A 66 -7.27 19.43 -13.05
N GLU A 67 -6.12 19.37 -13.72
CA GLU A 67 -6.02 19.78 -15.12
C GLU A 67 -6.80 18.86 -16.05
N ALA A 68 -6.76 17.55 -15.81
CA ALA A 68 -7.59 16.58 -16.53
C ALA A 68 -9.09 16.89 -16.36
N PHE A 69 -9.54 17.23 -15.15
CA PHE A 69 -10.91 17.66 -14.91
C PHE A 69 -11.27 18.92 -15.70
N ARG A 70 -10.41 19.94 -15.68
CA ARG A 70 -10.66 21.24 -16.32
C ARG A 70 -10.71 21.15 -17.84
N GLN A 71 -9.74 20.47 -18.45
CA GLN A 71 -9.54 20.48 -19.90
C GLN A 71 -10.32 19.38 -20.62
N GLU A 72 -10.47 18.21 -19.99
CA GLU A 72 -11.07 17.04 -20.65
C GLU A 72 -12.46 16.74 -20.09
N LEU A 73 -12.57 16.56 -18.77
CA LEU A 73 -13.78 15.98 -18.19
C LEU A 73 -14.95 16.99 -18.11
N ILE A 74 -14.74 18.19 -17.57
CA ILE A 74 -15.80 19.21 -17.43
C ILE A 74 -16.44 19.56 -18.79
N PRO A 75 -15.69 19.75 -19.89
CA PRO A 75 -16.30 19.95 -21.21
C PRO A 75 -17.22 18.81 -21.66
N GLN A 76 -16.86 17.55 -21.40
CA GLN A 76 -17.72 16.40 -21.72
C GLN A 76 -18.96 16.35 -20.82
N LEU A 77 -18.79 16.62 -19.53
CA LEU A 77 -19.89 16.70 -18.56
C LEU A 77 -20.90 17.80 -18.91
N ARG A 78 -20.43 18.98 -19.36
CA ARG A 78 -21.29 20.05 -19.87
C ARG A 78 -22.11 19.65 -21.11
N ARG A 79 -21.65 18.66 -21.88
CA ARG A 79 -22.38 18.05 -23.01
C ARG A 79 -23.36 16.94 -22.57
N GLY A 80 -23.55 16.77 -21.26
CA GLY A 80 -24.46 15.77 -20.69
C GLY A 80 -23.88 14.36 -20.61
N LYS A 81 -22.57 14.18 -20.84
CA LYS A 81 -21.91 12.90 -20.56
C LYS A 81 -21.87 12.66 -19.05
N LYS A 82 -21.71 11.40 -18.68
CA LYS A 82 -21.58 10.97 -17.28
C LYS A 82 -20.17 10.41 -17.06
N LEU A 83 -19.66 10.55 -15.84
CA LEU A 83 -18.28 10.20 -15.49
C LEU A 83 -18.24 8.95 -14.61
N LEU A 84 -17.37 8.02 -14.96
CA LEU A 84 -16.95 6.93 -14.08
C LEU A 84 -15.46 7.15 -13.78
N ILE A 85 -15.06 6.95 -12.53
CA ILE A 85 -13.68 7.17 -12.08
C ILE A 85 -13.09 5.84 -11.61
N LEU A 86 -11.91 5.48 -12.13
CA LEU A 86 -11.07 4.40 -11.62
C LEU A 86 -9.87 5.01 -10.91
N GLU A 87 -9.63 4.63 -9.66
CA GLU A 87 -8.69 5.32 -8.77
C GLU A 87 -7.75 4.39 -8.01
N ASP A 88 -6.54 4.91 -7.83
CA ASP A 88 -5.45 4.32 -7.06
C ASP A 88 -4.83 5.43 -6.20
N GLY A 89 -5.40 5.65 -5.00
CA GLY A 89 -4.92 6.66 -4.05
C GLY A 89 -5.92 7.76 -3.68
N GLY A 90 -7.06 7.80 -4.37
CA GLY A 90 -8.19 8.67 -4.06
C GLY A 90 -7.89 10.16 -4.26
N TYR A 91 -7.17 10.52 -5.32
CA TYR A 91 -6.76 11.90 -5.57
C TYR A 91 -7.94 12.78 -6.02
N HIS A 92 -8.89 12.24 -6.79
CA HIS A 92 -10.09 12.98 -7.19
C HIS A 92 -10.89 13.50 -6.00
N PHE A 93 -10.90 12.80 -4.86
CA PHE A 93 -11.68 13.21 -3.69
C PHE A 93 -11.27 14.61 -3.18
N GLU A 94 -9.99 14.95 -3.29
CA GLU A 94 -9.45 16.28 -2.96
C GLU A 94 -9.65 17.27 -4.10
N VAL A 95 -9.39 16.85 -5.34
CA VAL A 95 -9.58 17.69 -6.54
C VAL A 95 -11.03 18.15 -6.70
N LEU A 96 -12.01 17.31 -6.32
CA LEU A 96 -13.43 17.67 -6.36
C LEU A 96 -13.72 18.97 -5.60
N GLN A 97 -13.03 19.23 -4.49
CA GLN A 97 -13.20 20.49 -3.75
C GLN A 97 -12.70 21.70 -4.55
N ARG A 98 -11.65 21.52 -5.36
CA ARG A 98 -11.06 22.56 -6.21
C ARG A 98 -11.91 22.84 -7.46
N VAL A 99 -12.54 21.81 -8.03
CA VAL A 99 -13.31 21.94 -9.29
C VAL A 99 -14.80 22.21 -9.10
N LYS A 100 -15.38 21.92 -7.93
CA LYS A 100 -16.79 22.20 -7.63
C LYS A 100 -17.21 23.66 -7.82
N PRO A 101 -16.39 24.69 -7.49
CA PRO A 101 -16.69 26.08 -7.84
C PRO A 101 -16.81 26.33 -9.35
N LEU A 102 -16.11 25.56 -10.19
CA LEU A 102 -16.13 25.68 -11.65
C LEU A 102 -17.30 24.94 -12.31
N PHE A 103 -17.77 23.88 -11.65
CA PHE A 103 -18.88 23.04 -12.11
C PHE A 103 -19.64 22.44 -10.91
N PRO A 104 -20.57 23.20 -10.29
CA PRO A 104 -21.23 22.82 -9.03
C PRO A 104 -21.99 21.47 -9.07
N GLN A 105 -22.52 21.10 -10.24
CA GLN A 105 -23.29 19.88 -10.49
C GLN A 105 -22.42 18.65 -10.79
N ILE A 106 -21.10 18.71 -10.54
CA ILE A 106 -20.16 17.65 -10.92
C ILE A 106 -20.52 16.30 -10.31
N GLU A 107 -20.89 16.28 -9.03
CA GLU A 107 -21.18 15.03 -8.31
C GLU A 107 -22.42 14.32 -8.89
N ASP A 108 -23.44 15.07 -9.34
CA ASP A 108 -24.65 14.53 -9.96
C ASP A 108 -24.39 13.85 -11.32
N GLN A 109 -23.20 14.07 -11.88
CA GLN A 109 -22.79 13.48 -13.15
C GLN A 109 -21.77 12.34 -12.99
N ILE A 110 -21.35 12.04 -11.77
CA ILE A 110 -20.50 10.88 -11.46
C ILE A 110 -21.40 9.67 -11.25
N ILE A 111 -21.25 8.65 -12.10
CA ILE A 111 -21.93 7.35 -11.99
C ILE A 111 -21.42 6.58 -10.77
N GLY A 112 -20.13 6.75 -10.47
CA GLY A 112 -19.49 6.18 -9.31
C GLY A 112 -17.97 6.17 -9.45
N VAL A 113 -17.33 5.67 -8.41
CA VAL A 113 -15.89 5.54 -8.29
C VAL A 113 -15.56 4.08 -8.00
N VAL A 114 -14.51 3.56 -8.60
CA VAL A 114 -13.86 2.32 -8.19
C VAL A 114 -12.49 2.65 -7.61
N GLU A 115 -12.30 2.42 -6.31
CA GLU A 115 -11.06 2.74 -5.59
C GLU A 115 -10.30 1.48 -5.20
N GLN A 116 -9.00 1.46 -5.51
CA GLN A 116 -8.17 0.29 -5.27
C GLN A 116 -7.48 0.32 -3.90
N THR A 117 -7.16 1.46 -3.32
CA THR A 117 -6.30 1.53 -2.11
C THR A 117 -7.09 1.74 -0.83
N THR A 118 -6.55 1.23 0.28
CA THR A 118 -7.13 1.52 1.61
C THR A 118 -7.04 3.03 1.91
N SER A 119 -5.92 3.67 1.54
CA SER A 119 -5.72 5.11 1.75
C SER A 119 -6.76 5.95 1.00
N GLY A 120 -6.99 5.67 -0.30
CA GLY A 120 -8.00 6.35 -1.08
C GLY A 120 -9.42 6.04 -0.61
N THR A 121 -9.69 4.79 -0.20
CA THR A 121 -11.00 4.40 0.35
C THR A 121 -11.35 5.22 1.59
N LEU A 122 -10.38 5.46 2.47
CA LEU A 122 -10.56 6.29 3.66
C LEU A 122 -10.90 7.75 3.32
N LYS A 123 -10.39 8.29 2.21
CA LYS A 123 -10.72 9.67 1.75
C LYS A 123 -12.19 9.81 1.33
N SER A 124 -12.87 8.71 1.00
CA SER A 124 -14.30 8.70 0.69
C SER A 124 -15.20 8.91 1.93
N MET A 125 -14.61 8.81 3.12
CA MET A 125 -15.32 8.84 4.40
C MET A 125 -15.06 10.14 5.18
N SER A 126 -15.96 10.43 6.11
CA SER A 126 -15.83 11.48 7.12
C SER A 126 -16.23 10.93 8.51
N ARG A 127 -16.15 11.76 9.54
CA ARG A 127 -16.70 11.44 10.88
C ARG A 127 -18.21 11.15 10.87
N HIS A 128 -18.94 11.68 9.88
CA HIS A 128 -20.38 11.49 9.72
C HIS A 128 -20.72 10.36 8.72
N GLY A 129 -19.72 9.57 8.31
CA GLY A 129 -19.86 8.51 7.32
C GLY A 129 -19.49 8.95 5.90
N TYR A 130 -20.04 8.24 4.91
CA TYR A 130 -19.80 8.49 3.49
C TYR A 130 -20.24 9.90 3.09
N ARG A 131 -19.42 10.62 2.31
CA ARG A 131 -19.55 12.08 2.16
C ARG A 131 -19.93 12.59 0.75
N TYR A 132 -20.16 11.70 -0.21
CA TYR A 132 -20.34 12.04 -1.62
C TYR A 132 -21.73 11.68 -2.15
N ALA A 133 -22.18 12.34 -3.22
CA ALA A 133 -23.51 12.11 -3.81
C ALA A 133 -23.55 10.96 -4.85
N TYR A 134 -22.45 10.26 -5.07
CA TYR A 134 -22.32 9.12 -5.98
C TYR A 134 -21.82 7.87 -5.21
N PRO A 135 -21.92 6.64 -5.72
CA PRO A 135 -21.39 5.46 -5.03
C PRO A 135 -19.86 5.32 -5.15
N CYS A 136 -19.22 4.77 -4.12
CA CYS A 136 -17.81 4.35 -4.16
C CYS A 136 -17.73 2.83 -3.96
N ALA A 137 -17.17 2.13 -4.93
CA ALA A 137 -16.91 0.71 -4.90
C ALA A 137 -15.41 0.52 -4.61
N SER A 138 -15.05 -0.16 -3.53
CA SER A 138 -13.65 -0.34 -3.13
C SER A 138 -13.23 -1.79 -3.21
N ILE A 139 -12.11 -2.05 -3.88
CA ILE A 139 -11.46 -3.37 -3.89
C ILE A 139 -10.30 -3.46 -2.89
N ALA A 140 -10.06 -2.41 -2.11
CA ALA A 140 -8.89 -2.29 -1.24
C ALA A 140 -8.70 -3.43 -0.22
N ARG A 141 -9.78 -4.16 0.04
CA ARG A 141 -9.83 -5.29 0.98
C ARG A 141 -10.58 -6.49 0.39
N SER A 142 -10.59 -6.62 -0.94
CA SER A 142 -11.11 -7.82 -1.60
C SER A 142 -10.37 -9.08 -1.12
N ASN A 143 -10.99 -10.25 -1.22
CA ASN A 143 -10.34 -11.53 -0.97
C ASN A 143 -9.09 -11.68 -1.87
N ILE A 144 -9.16 -11.27 -3.14
CA ILE A 144 -8.02 -11.31 -4.05
C ILE A 144 -6.86 -10.44 -3.53
N LYS A 145 -7.10 -9.18 -3.16
CA LYS A 145 -6.04 -8.30 -2.62
C LYS A 145 -5.47 -8.84 -1.31
N MET A 146 -6.32 -9.37 -0.43
CA MET A 146 -5.91 -9.80 0.90
C MET A 146 -5.24 -11.17 0.93
N ASN A 147 -5.63 -12.09 0.05
CA ASN A 147 -5.24 -13.50 0.15
C ASN A 147 -4.33 -13.96 -1.00
N LEU A 148 -4.32 -13.25 -2.14
CA LEU A 148 -3.46 -13.61 -3.28
C LEU A 148 -2.39 -12.56 -3.54
N GLU A 149 -2.78 -11.30 -3.74
CA GLU A 149 -1.81 -10.24 -4.04
C GLU A 149 -0.77 -10.07 -2.94
N SER A 150 -1.21 -10.16 -1.69
CA SER A 150 -0.36 -10.08 -0.50
C SER A 150 0.78 -11.11 -0.50
N ILE A 151 0.54 -12.33 -1.00
CA ILE A 151 1.56 -13.37 -1.12
C ILE A 151 2.69 -12.89 -2.04
N PHE A 152 2.34 -12.34 -3.19
CA PHE A 152 3.32 -11.81 -4.15
C PHE A 152 4.03 -10.56 -3.61
N ILE A 153 3.34 -9.70 -2.85
CA ILE A 153 3.97 -8.57 -2.15
C ILE A 153 5.01 -9.09 -1.15
N GLY A 154 4.64 -10.07 -0.31
CA GLY A 154 5.54 -10.66 0.68
C GLY A 154 6.77 -11.30 0.03
N GLN A 155 6.57 -12.05 -1.06
CA GLN A 155 7.68 -12.59 -1.86
C GLN A 155 8.60 -11.48 -2.35
N ARG A 156 8.04 -10.41 -2.93
CA ARG A 156 8.85 -9.34 -3.49
C ARG A 156 9.63 -8.54 -2.45
N VAL A 157 9.01 -8.27 -1.30
CA VAL A 157 9.68 -7.63 -0.16
C VAL A 157 10.89 -8.45 0.26
N VAL A 158 10.73 -9.76 0.43
CA VAL A 158 11.81 -10.64 0.88
C VAL A 158 12.90 -10.82 -0.19
N GLU A 159 12.54 -10.88 -1.48
CA GLU A 159 13.49 -10.92 -2.60
C GLU A 159 14.36 -9.67 -2.67
N GLU A 160 13.75 -8.48 -2.70
CA GLU A 160 14.50 -7.22 -2.79
C GLU A 160 15.35 -7.00 -1.54
N LEU A 161 14.80 -7.27 -0.35
CA LEU A 161 15.59 -7.22 0.89
C LEU A 161 16.77 -8.20 0.85
N GLY A 162 16.61 -9.40 0.27
CA GLY A 162 17.73 -10.32 0.09
C GLY A 162 18.88 -9.73 -0.73
N LEU A 163 18.55 -9.06 -1.84
CA LEU A 163 19.55 -8.35 -2.65
C LEU A 163 20.23 -7.22 -1.87
N MET A 164 19.45 -6.46 -1.09
CA MET A 164 19.98 -5.38 -0.24
C MET A 164 20.90 -5.89 0.87
N LEU A 165 20.54 -7.02 1.50
CA LEU A 165 21.38 -7.67 2.50
C LEU A 165 22.70 -8.15 1.91
N TYR A 166 22.70 -8.74 0.70
CA TYR A 166 23.95 -9.13 0.04
C TYR A 166 24.87 -7.94 -0.25
N ALA A 167 24.32 -6.77 -0.58
CA ALA A 167 25.11 -5.55 -0.74
C ALA A 167 25.72 -5.06 0.58
N ALA A 168 25.12 -5.41 1.72
CA ALA A 168 25.62 -5.15 3.06
C ALA A 168 26.48 -6.32 3.62
N ASP A 169 26.87 -7.28 2.78
CA ASP A 169 27.61 -8.50 3.15
C ASP A 169 26.90 -9.40 4.18
N VAL A 170 25.56 -9.49 4.08
CA VAL A 170 24.67 -10.24 4.99
C VAL A 170 23.73 -11.14 4.19
N PHE A 171 23.21 -12.20 4.82
CA PHE A 171 22.24 -13.13 4.22
C PHE A 171 21.15 -13.54 5.21
N TYR A 172 20.03 -14.09 4.72
CA TYR A 172 18.91 -14.52 5.56
C TYR A 172 19.17 -15.75 6.45
N PRO A 173 19.70 -16.88 5.93
CA PRO A 173 19.89 -18.08 6.73
C PRO A 173 20.57 -17.83 8.06
N PHE A 174 20.10 -18.53 9.10
CA PHE A 174 20.65 -18.54 10.44
C PHE A 174 20.59 -17.20 11.21
N HIS A 175 19.95 -16.17 10.64
CA HIS A 175 19.69 -14.92 11.34
C HIS A 175 18.27 -14.90 11.93
N SER A 176 18.11 -14.08 12.97
CA SER A 176 16.80 -13.68 13.46
C SER A 176 16.12 -12.73 12.48
N VAL A 177 14.86 -13.03 12.16
CA VAL A 177 13.99 -12.14 11.40
C VAL A 177 12.79 -11.77 12.25
N LEU A 178 12.73 -10.50 12.65
CA LEU A 178 11.65 -9.92 13.42
C LEU A 178 10.64 -9.22 12.49
N LEU A 179 9.42 -9.71 12.47
CA LEU A 179 8.30 -9.10 11.76
C LEU A 179 7.57 -8.11 12.69
N LEU A 180 7.62 -6.82 12.37
CA LEU A 180 6.85 -5.80 13.07
C LEU A 180 5.49 -5.61 12.41
N GLY A 181 4.45 -6.14 13.04
CA GLY A 181 3.12 -6.28 12.46
C GLY A 181 2.98 -7.63 11.76
N TYR A 182 2.05 -8.46 12.25
CA TYR A 182 1.80 -9.80 11.72
C TYR A 182 0.42 -9.94 11.07
N GLY A 183 -0.07 -8.83 10.48
CA GLY A 183 -1.27 -8.86 9.64
C GLY A 183 -1.03 -9.53 8.28
N ILE A 184 -1.86 -9.19 7.30
CA ILE A 184 -1.83 -9.78 5.95
C ILE A 184 -0.43 -9.78 5.30
N VAL A 185 0.26 -8.62 5.29
CA VAL A 185 1.59 -8.48 4.65
C VAL A 185 2.67 -9.14 5.49
N GLY A 186 2.64 -8.99 6.81
CA GLY A 186 3.62 -9.61 7.71
C GLY A 186 3.60 -11.13 7.61
N ARG A 187 2.42 -11.74 7.64
CA ARG A 187 2.25 -13.18 7.44
C ARG A 187 2.68 -13.63 6.03
N SER A 188 2.44 -12.82 5.00
CA SER A 188 2.93 -13.10 3.64
C SER A 188 4.47 -13.06 3.55
N CYS A 189 5.12 -12.13 4.26
CA CYS A 189 6.59 -12.10 4.39
C CYS A 189 7.10 -13.35 5.10
N ARG A 190 6.43 -13.80 6.17
CA ARG A 190 6.73 -15.08 6.83
C ARG A 190 6.65 -16.24 5.86
N MET A 191 5.59 -16.33 5.06
CA MET A 191 5.41 -17.42 4.09
C MET A 191 6.53 -17.40 3.04
N ALA A 192 6.92 -16.21 2.57
CA ALA A 192 8.06 -16.08 1.68
C ALA A 192 9.37 -16.52 2.36
N LEU A 193 9.57 -16.27 3.65
CA LEU A 193 10.77 -16.67 4.40
C LEU A 193 10.81 -18.17 4.75
N GLU A 194 9.74 -18.92 4.52
CA GLU A 194 9.73 -20.37 4.77
C GLU A 194 10.83 -21.08 3.97
N GLY A 195 11.50 -22.03 4.61
CA GLY A 195 12.62 -22.77 4.02
C GLY A 195 13.92 -21.98 3.91
N ARG A 196 14.00 -20.72 4.39
CA ARG A 196 15.24 -19.92 4.41
C ARG A 196 16.08 -20.07 5.68
N PHE A 197 15.73 -20.99 6.58
CA PHE A 197 16.47 -21.29 7.82
C PHE A 197 16.66 -20.09 8.77
N CYS A 198 15.73 -19.12 8.74
CA CYS A 198 15.70 -18.00 9.67
C CYS A 198 15.05 -18.40 11.00
N ARG A 199 15.46 -17.75 12.10
CA ARG A 199 14.69 -17.76 13.34
C ARG A 199 13.61 -16.68 13.23
N MET A 200 12.35 -17.10 13.08
CA MET A 200 11.25 -16.19 12.83
C MET A 200 10.60 -15.72 14.13
N GLU A 201 10.49 -14.41 14.27
CA GLU A 201 9.89 -13.74 15.43
C GLU A 201 8.87 -12.71 14.97
N ALA A 202 7.86 -12.42 15.79
CA ALA A 202 6.84 -11.42 15.47
C ALA A 202 6.49 -10.55 16.68
N TYR A 203 6.27 -9.27 16.41
CA TYR A 203 5.74 -8.33 17.37
C TYR A 203 4.55 -7.59 16.76
N ASP A 204 3.40 -7.67 17.41
CA ASP A 204 2.18 -6.95 17.05
C ASP A 204 1.54 -6.37 18.31
N LEU A 205 0.86 -5.23 18.20
CA LEU A 205 0.15 -4.63 19.33
C LEU A 205 -1.18 -5.36 19.61
N ASP A 206 -1.80 -5.99 18.61
CA ASP A 206 -3.04 -6.75 18.79
C ASP A 206 -2.73 -8.17 19.34
N PRO A 207 -3.16 -8.52 20.57
CA PRO A 207 -2.92 -9.84 21.14
C PRO A 207 -3.48 -10.99 20.29
N ARG A 208 -4.56 -10.76 19.53
CA ARG A 208 -5.14 -11.80 18.67
C ARG A 208 -4.26 -12.08 17.47
N VAL A 209 -3.65 -11.03 16.91
CA VAL A 209 -2.68 -11.16 15.81
C VAL A 209 -1.40 -11.82 16.31
N ARG A 210 -0.96 -11.53 17.54
CA ARG A 210 0.15 -12.27 18.17
C ARG A 210 -0.18 -13.76 18.36
N GLN A 211 -1.39 -14.09 18.82
CA GLN A 211 -1.81 -15.49 18.94
C GLN A 211 -1.72 -16.22 17.59
N VAL A 212 -2.16 -15.58 16.50
CA VAL A 212 -2.00 -16.15 15.16
C VAL A 212 -0.52 -16.40 14.82
N ALA A 213 0.39 -15.49 15.17
CA ALA A 213 1.82 -15.68 14.94
C ALA A 213 2.39 -16.86 15.75
N GLU A 214 1.95 -17.04 17.00
CA GLU A 214 2.30 -18.20 17.84
C GLU A 214 1.79 -19.51 17.26
N ASP A 215 0.53 -19.54 16.82
CA ASP A 215 -0.09 -20.72 16.19
C ASP A 215 0.63 -21.11 14.89
N ASP A 216 1.16 -20.11 14.20
CA ASP A 216 2.01 -20.22 13.02
C ASP A 216 3.46 -20.67 13.37
N GLY A 217 3.82 -20.76 14.65
CA GLY A 217 5.11 -21.25 15.15
C GLY A 217 6.19 -20.19 15.32
N LEU A 218 5.84 -18.90 15.37
CA LEU A 218 6.79 -17.82 15.60
C LEU A 218 6.95 -17.55 17.10
N ARG A 219 8.15 -17.10 17.49
CA ARG A 219 8.33 -16.49 18.80
C ARG A 219 7.68 -15.11 18.82
N THR A 220 6.90 -14.83 19.85
CA THR A 220 6.19 -13.56 20.02
C THR A 220 6.57 -12.86 21.32
N TYR A 221 6.32 -11.56 21.36
CA TYR A 221 6.60 -10.73 22.53
C TYR A 221 5.37 -9.89 22.88
N PRO A 222 4.90 -9.91 24.15
CA PRO A 222 3.78 -9.07 24.58
C PRO A 222 4.17 -7.60 24.76
N TYR A 223 5.45 -7.30 24.93
CA TYR A 223 6.06 -5.98 25.04
C TYR A 223 7.47 -6.02 24.44
N PRO A 224 8.06 -4.88 24.03
CA PRO A 224 9.44 -4.85 23.56
C PRO A 224 10.42 -5.36 24.63
N ASP A 225 11.28 -6.30 24.25
CA ASP A 225 12.19 -6.99 25.17
C ASP A 225 13.60 -7.13 24.54
N PRO A 226 14.71 -6.88 25.27
CA PRO A 226 16.07 -7.04 24.73
C PRO A 226 16.36 -8.42 24.10
N GLU A 227 15.62 -9.47 24.48
CA GLU A 227 15.72 -10.79 23.85
C GLU A 227 15.39 -10.78 22.35
N MET A 228 14.60 -9.80 21.87
CA MET A 228 14.31 -9.58 20.44
C MET A 228 15.57 -9.26 19.62
N PHE A 229 16.62 -8.78 20.30
CA PHE A 229 17.91 -8.42 19.73
C PHE A 229 19.04 -9.13 20.50
N PHE A 230 18.83 -10.41 20.84
CA PHE A 230 19.88 -11.24 21.43
C PHE A 230 21.06 -11.48 20.46
N GLU A 231 20.79 -11.45 19.17
CA GLU A 231 21.78 -11.55 18.10
C GLU A 231 21.48 -10.47 17.05
N ASP A 232 22.26 -10.46 15.97
CA ASP A 232 21.99 -9.56 14.85
C ASP A 232 20.64 -9.89 14.21
N THR A 233 19.78 -8.88 14.08
CA THR A 233 18.37 -9.06 13.73
C THR A 233 18.02 -8.32 12.46
N ILE A 234 17.40 -9.03 11.52
CA ILE A 234 16.74 -8.43 10.35
C ILE A 234 15.31 -8.07 10.76
N VAL A 235 14.90 -6.83 10.56
CA VAL A 235 13.58 -6.33 10.93
C VAL A 235 12.80 -5.96 9.67
N ILE A 236 11.62 -6.54 9.51
CA ILE A 236 10.70 -6.19 8.43
C ILE A 236 9.47 -5.49 9.01
N GLY A 237 9.32 -4.20 8.71
CA GLY A 237 8.18 -3.37 9.09
C GLY A 237 6.97 -3.63 8.20
N CYS A 238 5.88 -4.14 8.76
CA CYS A 238 4.65 -4.53 8.07
C CYS A 238 3.37 -4.00 8.76
N ALA A 239 3.49 -3.01 9.65
CA ALA A 239 2.37 -2.52 10.46
C ALA A 239 1.51 -1.45 9.75
N GLY A 240 2.00 -0.84 8.67
CA GLY A 240 1.38 0.30 7.99
C GLY A 240 1.40 1.60 8.80
N ARG A 241 2.26 1.68 9.83
CA ARG A 241 2.43 2.81 10.77
C ARG A 241 3.85 2.79 11.33
N SER A 242 4.27 3.84 12.03
CA SER A 242 5.55 3.83 12.76
C SER A 242 5.57 2.66 13.74
N SER A 243 6.46 1.70 13.48
CA SER A 243 6.51 0.41 14.18
C SER A 243 7.82 0.20 14.91
N PHE A 244 8.96 0.65 14.35
CA PHE A 244 10.25 0.70 15.06
C PHE A 244 10.41 2.07 15.74
N GLY A 245 9.72 2.25 16.86
CA GLY A 245 9.73 3.48 17.65
C GLY A 245 10.88 3.54 18.67
N GLU A 246 10.86 4.58 19.51
CA GLU A 246 11.85 4.80 20.58
C GLU A 246 12.06 3.56 21.47
N GLU A 247 10.97 2.93 21.89
CA GLU A 247 11.01 1.79 22.80
C GLU A 247 11.77 0.61 22.19
N LEU A 248 11.47 0.25 20.93
CA LEU A 248 12.19 -0.81 20.23
C LEU A 248 13.64 -0.43 19.92
N PHE A 249 13.91 0.84 19.63
CA PHE A 249 15.29 1.30 19.44
C PHE A 249 16.11 1.16 20.72
N ARG A 250 15.57 1.60 21.87
CA ARG A 250 16.22 1.40 23.18
C ARG A 250 16.42 -0.07 23.50
N VAL A 251 15.43 -0.90 23.19
CA VAL A 251 15.51 -2.35 23.38
C VAL A 251 16.61 -2.99 22.52
N PHE A 252 16.81 -2.55 21.28
CA PHE A 252 17.97 -2.94 20.46
C PHE A 252 19.30 -2.50 21.09
N LEU A 253 19.39 -1.27 21.57
CA LEU A 253 20.59 -0.74 22.21
C LEU A 253 20.97 -1.54 23.47
N MET A 254 19.98 -1.99 24.25
CA MET A 254 20.15 -2.84 25.42
C MET A 254 20.36 -4.33 25.10
N GLY A 255 20.04 -4.76 23.87
CA GLY A 255 20.21 -6.14 23.40
C GLY A 255 21.69 -6.54 23.26
N GLN A 256 21.95 -7.82 23.02
CA GLN A 256 23.31 -8.34 22.81
C GLN A 256 23.77 -8.24 21.35
N GLY A 257 22.84 -8.26 20.39
CA GLY A 257 23.13 -8.06 18.97
C GLY A 257 23.74 -6.70 18.71
N THR A 258 24.71 -6.64 17.79
CA THR A 258 25.39 -5.39 17.45
C THR A 258 24.81 -4.79 16.19
N ASN A 259 24.17 -5.57 15.32
CA ASN A 259 23.63 -5.10 14.05
C ASN A 259 22.10 -5.27 14.00
N VAL A 260 21.40 -4.25 13.49
CA VAL A 260 19.98 -4.35 13.13
C VAL A 260 19.75 -3.84 11.72
N TYR A 261 19.01 -4.61 10.91
CA TYR A 261 18.74 -4.31 9.50
C TYR A 261 17.26 -3.97 9.31
N LEU A 262 16.95 -2.70 9.08
CA LEU A 262 15.58 -2.20 8.96
C LEU A 262 15.11 -2.16 7.50
N ALA A 263 14.03 -2.87 7.20
CA ALA A 263 13.42 -2.92 5.89
C ALA A 263 11.90 -2.70 5.96
N SER A 264 11.37 -1.75 5.17
CA SER A 264 9.93 -1.47 5.14
C SER A 264 9.24 -2.34 4.09
N GLY A 265 8.27 -3.15 4.51
CA GLY A 265 7.35 -3.90 3.64
C GLY A 265 5.99 -3.22 3.48
N SER A 266 5.85 -1.96 3.91
CA SER A 266 4.61 -1.18 3.81
C SER A 266 4.49 -0.47 2.44
N SER A 267 3.43 0.31 2.24
CA SER A 267 3.23 1.09 0.99
C SER A 267 3.66 2.56 1.09
N LYS A 268 4.22 2.99 2.23
CA LYS A 268 4.61 4.38 2.50
C LYS A 268 5.84 4.44 3.40
N ASP A 269 6.45 5.61 3.50
CA ASP A 269 7.64 5.86 4.32
C ASP A 269 7.25 6.08 5.79
N VAL A 270 6.63 5.09 6.42
CA VAL A 270 6.01 5.23 7.76
C VAL A 270 6.60 4.35 8.85
N GLU A 271 7.10 3.15 8.51
CA GLU A 271 7.52 2.14 9.51
C GLU A 271 8.63 2.65 10.44
N PHE A 272 9.56 3.43 9.90
CA PHE A 272 10.77 3.91 10.59
C PHE A 272 10.79 5.42 10.77
N ALA A 273 9.63 6.07 10.75
CA ALA A 273 9.50 7.52 10.85
C ALA A 273 10.20 8.09 12.11
N TYR A 274 10.10 7.41 13.25
CA TYR A 274 10.82 7.78 14.47
C TYR A 274 12.34 7.79 14.27
N ILE A 275 12.91 6.71 13.73
CA ILE A 275 14.35 6.58 13.52
C ILE A 275 14.86 7.68 12.57
N LEU A 276 14.17 7.91 11.46
CA LEU A 276 14.55 8.97 10.52
C LEU A 276 14.53 10.34 11.20
N ARG A 277 13.51 10.64 12.00
CA ARG A 277 13.44 11.88 12.80
C ARG A 277 14.55 11.97 13.86
N TYR A 278 14.88 10.87 14.52
CA TYR A 278 15.96 10.80 15.50
C TYR A 278 17.30 11.15 14.86
N LEU A 279 17.60 10.55 13.70
CA LEU A 279 18.83 10.79 12.93
C LEU A 279 18.93 12.22 12.38
N GLU A 280 17.79 12.90 12.19
CA GLU A 280 17.71 14.32 11.83
C GLU A 280 17.82 15.27 13.04
N GLY A 281 17.98 14.75 14.26
CA GLY A 281 18.03 15.54 15.50
C GLY A 281 16.67 16.12 15.91
N LYS A 282 15.57 15.52 15.45
CA LYS A 282 14.18 15.97 15.72
C LYS A 282 13.51 15.20 16.85
N GLU A 283 14.22 14.30 17.51
CA GLU A 283 13.78 13.56 18.70
C GLU A 283 14.79 13.80 19.83
N ALA A 284 14.39 13.49 21.07
CA ALA A 284 15.29 13.62 22.21
C ALA A 284 16.49 12.66 22.11
N GLU A 285 17.68 13.14 22.47
CA GLU A 285 18.88 12.31 22.54
C GLU A 285 18.71 11.18 23.56
N ILE A 286 19.23 10.00 23.22
CA ILE A 286 19.27 8.86 24.12
C ILE A 286 20.56 8.96 24.96
N PRO A 287 20.50 9.07 26.30
CA PRO A 287 21.70 9.12 27.13
C PRO A 287 22.58 7.89 26.91
N GLY A 288 23.89 8.11 26.81
CA GLY A 288 24.86 7.03 26.58
C GLY A 288 25.02 6.63 25.11
N LEU A 289 24.17 7.12 24.20
CA LEU A 289 24.25 6.85 22.77
C LEU A 289 25.01 7.95 22.03
N VAL A 290 26.07 7.57 21.32
CA VAL A 290 26.92 8.47 20.52
C VAL A 290 26.95 7.98 19.08
N LEU A 291 26.62 8.83 18.11
CA LEU A 291 26.83 8.52 16.69
C LEU A 291 28.30 8.74 16.33
N GLU A 292 29.01 7.67 15.98
CA GLU A 292 30.44 7.68 15.68
C GLU A 292 30.72 7.83 14.18
N GLY A 293 29.81 7.34 13.33
CA GLY A 293 30.01 7.39 11.89
C GLY A 293 28.77 7.02 11.09
N ARG A 294 28.85 7.27 9.78
CA ARG A 294 27.83 6.87 8.81
C ARG A 294 28.50 6.39 7.52
N GLU A 295 28.04 5.25 7.03
CA GLU A 295 28.30 4.76 5.68
C GLU A 295 27.03 4.85 4.84
N THR A 296 27.16 5.13 3.55
CA THR A 296 26.02 5.11 2.62
C THR A 296 26.42 4.45 1.33
N SER A 297 25.62 3.46 0.95
CA SER A 297 25.69 2.73 -0.30
C SER A 297 24.45 3.04 -1.15
N GLU A 298 24.34 2.42 -2.32
CA GLU A 298 23.20 2.56 -3.22
C GLU A 298 21.89 2.11 -2.55
N TRP A 299 21.94 1.04 -1.75
CA TRP A 299 20.75 0.35 -1.24
C TRP A 299 20.55 0.45 0.27
N TYR A 300 21.55 0.94 1.01
CA TYR A 300 21.44 1.11 2.46
C TYR A 300 22.26 2.28 2.98
N SER A 301 21.91 2.77 4.16
CA SER A 301 22.78 3.59 5.02
C SER A 301 23.04 2.86 6.32
N CYS A 302 24.30 2.78 6.75
CA CYS A 302 24.68 2.23 8.05
C CYS A 302 25.06 3.40 8.98
N TYR A 303 24.50 3.41 10.17
CA TYR A 303 24.81 4.37 11.23
C TYR A 303 25.51 3.61 12.36
N HIS A 304 26.75 4.00 12.62
CA HIS A 304 27.60 3.39 13.65
C HIS A 304 27.45 4.19 14.94
N PHE A 305 26.90 3.55 15.96
CA PHE A 305 26.75 4.12 17.29
C PHE A 305 27.62 3.41 18.31
N SER A 306 27.98 4.13 19.37
CA SER A 306 28.45 3.55 20.63
C SER A 306 27.40 3.82 21.70
N PHE A 307 26.92 2.76 22.35
CA PHE A 307 25.96 2.84 23.46
C PHE A 307 26.58 2.26 24.71
N ASP A 308 26.83 3.08 25.72
CA ASP A 308 27.52 2.69 26.95
C ASP A 308 28.85 1.94 26.70
N GLY A 309 29.56 2.33 25.64
CA GLY A 309 30.84 1.75 25.22
C GLY A 309 30.74 0.48 24.36
N VAL A 310 29.53 0.07 23.95
CA VAL A 310 29.28 -1.07 23.07
C VAL A 310 28.90 -0.57 21.67
N GLU A 311 29.53 -1.14 20.64
CA GLU A 311 29.22 -0.84 19.25
C GLU A 311 27.81 -1.31 18.86
N LYS A 312 27.06 -0.45 18.19
CA LYS A 312 25.69 -0.67 17.71
C LYS A 312 25.53 -0.09 16.31
N ASN A 313 25.23 -0.94 15.35
CA ASN A 313 25.10 -0.59 13.95
C ASN A 313 23.63 -0.70 13.51
N LEU A 314 23.13 0.40 12.96
CA LEU A 314 21.78 0.52 12.45
C LEU A 314 21.81 0.64 10.93
N TYR A 315 21.41 -0.41 10.23
CA TYR A 315 21.28 -0.43 8.78
C TYR A 315 19.86 -0.05 8.40
N ILE A 316 19.72 0.96 7.56
CA ILE A 316 18.44 1.38 6.99
C ILE A 316 18.47 1.05 5.50
N MET A 317 17.71 0.03 5.11
CA MET A 317 17.54 -0.37 3.72
C MET A 317 16.64 0.62 2.99
N ALA A 318 16.90 0.86 1.71
CA ALA A 318 16.05 1.67 0.84
C ALA A 318 15.72 3.07 1.39
N GLU A 319 16.64 3.69 2.15
CA GLU A 319 16.40 4.97 2.85
C GLU A 319 15.18 4.95 3.80
N GLY A 320 14.74 3.76 4.23
CA GLY A 320 13.54 3.56 5.06
C GLY A 320 12.24 3.49 4.27
N LYS A 321 12.31 3.62 2.94
CA LYS A 321 11.18 3.49 2.02
C LYS A 321 10.81 2.01 1.80
N PRO A 322 9.61 1.73 1.26
CA PRO A 322 9.22 0.39 0.85
C PRO A 322 10.24 -0.30 -0.08
N VAL A 323 10.81 -1.42 0.36
CA VAL A 323 11.93 -2.08 -0.36
C VAL A 323 11.50 -2.63 -1.71
N ASN A 324 10.26 -3.08 -1.84
CA ASN A 324 9.69 -3.65 -3.06
C ASN A 324 9.43 -2.62 -4.18
N PHE A 325 9.57 -1.32 -3.89
CA PHE A 325 9.42 -0.21 -4.84
C PHE A 325 10.69 0.63 -5.02
N TYR A 326 11.78 0.30 -4.30
CA TYR A 326 12.92 1.21 -4.19
C TYR A 326 13.85 1.17 -5.41
N ARG A 327 14.24 -0.02 -5.86
CA ARG A 327 15.25 -0.18 -6.92
C ARG A 327 14.70 0.26 -8.28
N GLU A 328 15.52 0.91 -9.09
CA GLU A 328 15.12 1.29 -10.45
C GLU A 328 14.76 0.05 -11.29
N GLY A 329 13.66 0.15 -12.05
CA GLY A 329 13.11 -0.95 -12.85
C GLY A 329 12.52 -2.11 -12.04
N VAL A 330 12.37 -1.96 -10.71
CA VAL A 330 11.69 -2.96 -9.89
C VAL A 330 10.21 -3.03 -10.25
N ILE A 331 9.70 -4.25 -10.46
CA ILE A 331 8.28 -4.50 -10.65
C ILE A 331 7.78 -5.14 -9.36
N SER A 332 7.01 -4.40 -8.56
CA SER A 332 6.51 -4.93 -7.28
C SER A 332 5.55 -6.11 -7.49
N LEU A 333 4.68 -6.00 -8.48
CA LEU A 333 3.74 -7.04 -8.89
C LEU A 333 3.80 -7.14 -10.39
N THR A 334 4.00 -8.36 -10.91
CA THR A 334 4.04 -8.57 -12.35
C THR A 334 2.71 -8.20 -13.00
N TYR A 335 2.74 -7.85 -14.28
CA TYR A 335 1.53 -7.56 -15.04
C TYR A 335 0.51 -8.70 -15.01
N ARG A 336 0.97 -9.96 -14.92
CA ARG A 336 0.08 -11.11 -14.77
C ARG A 336 -0.65 -11.12 -13.44
N VAL A 337 0.00 -10.76 -12.34
CA VAL A 337 -0.62 -10.74 -11.02
C VAL A 337 -1.57 -9.55 -10.87
N ILE A 338 -1.14 -8.36 -11.26
CA ILE A 338 -1.97 -7.14 -11.13
C ILE A 338 -3.19 -7.15 -12.06
N ASP A 339 -3.16 -7.92 -13.16
CA ASP A 339 -4.30 -8.09 -14.08
C ASP A 339 -5.57 -8.55 -13.36
N LEU A 340 -5.43 -9.39 -12.32
CA LEU A 340 -6.57 -9.84 -11.53
C LEU A 340 -7.20 -8.69 -10.73
N VAL A 341 -6.37 -7.84 -10.10
CA VAL A 341 -6.81 -6.63 -9.38
C VAL A 341 -7.49 -5.66 -10.36
N PHE A 342 -6.92 -5.43 -11.53
CA PHE A 342 -7.53 -4.59 -12.57
C PHE A 342 -8.83 -5.19 -13.11
N THR A 343 -8.96 -6.51 -13.15
CA THR A 343 -10.20 -7.19 -13.52
C THR A 343 -11.28 -6.96 -12.48
N GLU A 344 -10.98 -7.02 -11.18
CA GLU A 344 -11.94 -6.64 -10.13
C GLU A 344 -12.40 -5.18 -10.31
N MET A 345 -11.46 -4.26 -10.57
CA MET A 345 -11.80 -2.86 -10.81
C MET A 345 -12.74 -2.70 -12.01
N LEU A 346 -12.45 -3.40 -13.11
CA LEU A 346 -13.26 -3.35 -14.33
C LEU A 346 -14.66 -3.93 -14.10
N GLN A 347 -14.79 -5.03 -13.37
CA GLN A 347 -16.09 -5.63 -13.06
C GLN A 347 -16.95 -4.68 -12.21
N MET A 348 -16.37 -4.04 -11.18
CA MET A 348 -17.08 -3.03 -10.39
C MET A 348 -17.48 -1.82 -11.25
N ALA A 349 -16.60 -1.37 -12.13
CA ALA A 349 -16.90 -0.29 -13.07
C ALA A 349 -18.10 -0.63 -13.97
N LEU A 350 -18.10 -1.81 -14.57
CA LEU A 350 -19.19 -2.30 -15.41
C LEU A 350 -20.50 -2.44 -14.62
N TYR A 351 -20.43 -2.89 -13.37
CA TYR A 351 -21.60 -2.94 -12.49
C TYR A 351 -22.20 -1.54 -12.29
N LEU A 352 -21.39 -0.55 -11.94
CA LEU A 352 -21.85 0.83 -11.72
C LEU A 352 -22.44 1.44 -13.00
N CYS A 353 -21.84 1.17 -14.17
CA CYS A 353 -22.37 1.62 -15.45
C CYS A 353 -23.76 1.04 -15.77
N ARG A 354 -24.00 -0.22 -15.40
CA ARG A 354 -25.28 -0.93 -15.62
C ARG A 354 -26.33 -0.56 -14.56
N ASN A 355 -25.91 -0.21 -13.36
CA ASN A 355 -26.78 0.08 -12.21
C ASN A 355 -26.63 1.55 -11.77
N ARG A 356 -27.05 2.48 -12.63
CA ARG A 356 -26.83 3.93 -12.42
C ARG A 356 -27.54 4.49 -11.20
N ASP A 357 -28.55 3.81 -10.69
CA ASP A 357 -29.31 4.19 -9.49
C ASP A 357 -28.71 3.60 -8.20
N THR A 358 -27.47 3.10 -8.26
CA THR A 358 -26.77 2.57 -7.07
C THR A 358 -26.64 3.67 -6.01
N ALA A 359 -27.16 3.40 -4.81
CA ALA A 359 -27.21 4.38 -3.74
C ALA A 359 -25.81 4.90 -3.35
N PRO A 360 -25.67 6.20 -3.01
CA PRO A 360 -24.39 6.84 -2.72
C PRO A 360 -23.87 6.43 -1.34
N ARG A 361 -23.10 5.35 -1.33
CA ARG A 361 -22.41 4.84 -0.15
C ARG A 361 -21.12 4.15 -0.57
N LEU A 362 -20.31 3.80 0.43
CA LEU A 362 -19.17 2.90 0.25
C LEU A 362 -19.64 1.45 0.15
N TYR A 363 -19.18 0.75 -0.89
CA TYR A 363 -19.35 -0.68 -1.11
C TYR A 363 -17.97 -1.33 -1.08
N MET A 364 -17.70 -2.14 -0.07
CA MET A 364 -16.44 -2.89 0.02
C MET A 364 -16.61 -4.24 -0.67
N LEU A 365 -15.77 -4.55 -1.65
CA LEU A 365 -15.72 -5.89 -2.23
C LEU A 365 -15.33 -6.91 -1.16
N GLY A 366 -16.02 -8.05 -1.15
CA GLY A 366 -15.88 -9.07 -0.10
C GLY A 366 -16.76 -8.85 1.14
N GLU A 367 -17.55 -7.77 1.21
CA GLU A 367 -18.66 -7.63 2.16
C GLU A 367 -20.01 -7.96 1.48
N ASP A 368 -21.02 -8.37 2.25
CA ASP A 368 -22.35 -8.65 1.70
C ASP A 368 -23.06 -7.37 1.21
N ASN A 369 -22.98 -7.13 -0.10
CA ASN A 369 -23.63 -6.00 -0.76
C ASN A 369 -23.94 -6.32 -2.24
N PRO A 370 -24.79 -5.52 -2.92
CA PRO A 370 -25.20 -5.80 -4.30
C PRO A 370 -24.06 -5.88 -5.32
N ILE A 371 -22.97 -5.14 -5.12
CA ILE A 371 -21.81 -5.17 -6.02
C ILE A 371 -21.04 -6.47 -5.85
N THR A 372 -20.73 -6.85 -4.60
CA THR A 372 -20.04 -8.12 -4.30
C THR A 372 -20.83 -9.32 -4.82
N ARG A 373 -22.16 -9.31 -4.69
CA ARG A 373 -23.01 -10.40 -5.22
C ARG A 373 -22.98 -10.51 -6.75
N ALA A 374 -22.56 -9.46 -7.45
CA ALA A 374 -22.45 -9.43 -8.91
C ALA A 374 -21.02 -9.68 -9.43
N VAL A 375 -20.03 -9.72 -8.53
CA VAL A 375 -18.62 -9.95 -8.86
C VAL A 375 -18.13 -11.15 -8.05
N SER A 376 -18.08 -12.31 -8.69
CA SER A 376 -17.55 -13.53 -8.05
C SER A 376 -16.02 -13.50 -8.06
N GLU A 377 -15.43 -13.18 -6.91
CA GLU A 377 -13.96 -13.20 -6.74
C GLU A 377 -13.37 -14.60 -6.97
N GLU A 378 -14.12 -15.64 -6.61
CA GLU A 378 -13.76 -17.05 -6.83
C GLU A 378 -13.69 -17.37 -8.33
N GLU A 379 -14.72 -17.04 -9.10
CA GLU A 379 -14.73 -17.27 -10.56
C GLU A 379 -13.60 -16.51 -11.26
N LEU A 380 -13.33 -15.26 -10.84
CA LEU A 380 -12.23 -14.46 -11.38
C LEU A 380 -10.88 -15.12 -11.11
N LEU A 381 -10.68 -15.62 -9.88
CA LEU A 381 -9.46 -16.30 -9.51
C LEU A 381 -9.27 -17.62 -10.27
N GLU A 382 -10.33 -18.42 -10.44
CA GLU A 382 -10.29 -19.64 -11.26
C GLU A 382 -9.98 -19.37 -12.73
N LEU A 383 -10.56 -18.31 -13.30
CA LEU A 383 -10.27 -17.88 -14.67
C LEU A 383 -8.80 -17.47 -14.79
N TRP A 384 -8.30 -16.73 -13.80
CA TRP A 384 -6.91 -16.29 -13.77
C TRP A 384 -5.92 -17.44 -13.62
N PHE A 385 -6.20 -18.42 -12.76
CA PHE A 385 -5.40 -19.65 -12.66
C PHE A 385 -5.35 -20.40 -13.99
N ARG A 386 -6.50 -20.58 -14.64
CA ARG A 386 -6.56 -21.24 -15.97
C ARG A 386 -5.77 -20.48 -17.03
N ALA A 387 -5.93 -19.16 -17.10
CA ALA A 387 -5.23 -18.31 -18.06
C ALA A 387 -3.71 -18.30 -17.87
N ASN A 388 -3.25 -18.50 -16.63
CA ASN A 388 -1.83 -18.54 -16.31
C ASN A 388 -1.26 -19.95 -16.16
N HIS A 389 -2.07 -20.99 -16.39
CA HIS A 389 -1.69 -22.39 -16.24
C HIS A 389 -1.20 -22.75 -14.82
N PHE A 390 -1.78 -22.13 -13.81
CA PHE A 390 -1.54 -22.47 -12.41
C PHE A 390 -2.45 -23.61 -11.98
N TRP A 391 -1.91 -24.49 -11.14
CA TRP A 391 -2.60 -25.65 -10.59
C TRP A 391 -2.33 -25.71 -9.09
N HIS A 392 -3.37 -25.94 -8.30
CA HIS A 392 -3.25 -26.26 -6.87
C HIS A 392 -3.90 -27.61 -6.60
N GLN A 393 -3.47 -28.27 -5.52
CA GLN A 393 -4.11 -29.48 -5.00
C GLN A 393 -4.85 -29.13 -3.71
N GLY A 394 -6.02 -29.76 -3.50
CA GLY A 394 -6.85 -29.52 -2.32
C GLY A 394 -7.60 -28.20 -2.37
N GLU A 395 -8.17 -27.82 -1.22
CA GLU A 395 -8.99 -26.62 -1.07
C GLU A 395 -8.17 -25.35 -1.28
N LEU A 396 -8.74 -24.39 -2.00
CA LEU A 396 -8.10 -23.12 -2.35
C LEU A 396 -7.63 -22.35 -1.10
N GLU A 397 -8.40 -22.39 -0.03
CA GLU A 397 -8.08 -21.74 1.25
C GLU A 397 -6.83 -22.37 1.89
N THR A 398 -6.64 -23.67 1.73
CA THR A 398 -5.43 -24.35 2.22
C THR A 398 -4.21 -23.95 1.39
N PHE A 399 -4.40 -23.76 0.08
CA PHE A 399 -3.33 -23.30 -0.82
C PHE A 399 -2.92 -21.85 -0.57
N LEU A 400 -3.89 -20.94 -0.46
CA LEU A 400 -3.63 -19.51 -0.26
C LEU A 400 -3.22 -19.19 1.19
N GLN A 401 -3.61 -20.04 2.14
CA GLN A 401 -3.40 -19.83 3.57
C GLN A 401 -3.78 -18.39 3.97
N PRO A 402 -5.06 -17.98 3.85
CA PRO A 402 -5.45 -16.64 4.27
C PRO A 402 -5.15 -16.45 5.75
N HIS A 403 -4.89 -15.20 6.16
CA HIS A 403 -4.70 -14.90 7.58
C HIS A 403 -5.96 -15.31 8.36
N PRO A 404 -5.86 -16.03 9.49
CA PRO A 404 -7.04 -16.49 10.25
C PRO A 404 -8.01 -15.37 10.65
N LEU A 405 -7.47 -14.17 10.93
CA LEU A 405 -8.25 -12.95 11.20
C LEU A 405 -8.54 -12.08 9.95
N ALA A 406 -8.53 -12.64 8.73
CA ALA A 406 -8.72 -11.86 7.51
C ALA A 406 -10.08 -11.11 7.52
N GLY A 407 -11.14 -11.72 8.05
CA GLY A 407 -12.45 -11.07 8.18
C GLY A 407 -12.43 -9.84 9.10
N GLU A 408 -11.67 -9.88 10.20
CA GLU A 408 -11.49 -8.73 11.09
C GLU A 408 -10.55 -7.69 10.50
N LEU A 409 -9.42 -8.12 9.92
CA LEU A 409 -8.42 -7.25 9.28
C LEU A 409 -8.94 -6.56 8.01
N ARG A 410 -10.02 -7.09 7.42
CA ARG A 410 -10.78 -6.46 6.33
C ARG A 410 -11.51 -5.20 6.79
N LYS A 411 -11.97 -5.16 8.04
CA LYS A 411 -12.77 -4.03 8.54
C LYS A 411 -11.88 -2.80 8.62
N ILE A 412 -12.25 -1.77 7.86
CA ILE A 412 -11.53 -0.50 7.86
C ILE A 412 -11.82 0.22 9.19
N MET A 413 -10.82 0.32 10.05
CA MET A 413 -10.89 1.13 11.26
C MET A 413 -10.86 2.62 10.87
N GLN A 414 -11.87 3.39 11.29
CA GLN A 414 -11.68 4.83 11.47
C GLN A 414 -10.97 5.06 12.81
N GLY A 415 -10.09 6.05 12.86
CA GLY A 415 -9.07 6.30 13.92
C GLY A 415 -9.54 6.45 15.36
N ASP A 416 -10.82 6.24 15.67
CA ASP A 416 -11.40 6.31 17.02
C ASP A 416 -11.87 4.93 17.56
N GLY A 417 -11.43 3.81 16.95
CA GLY A 417 -11.73 2.47 17.47
C GLY A 417 -13.17 1.97 17.20
N HIS A 418 -13.95 2.68 16.37
CA HIS A 418 -15.24 2.22 15.89
C HIS A 418 -15.11 1.46 14.57
N TYR A 419 -15.61 0.21 14.56
CA TYR A 419 -15.75 -0.59 13.35
C TYR A 419 -16.85 0.01 12.47
N VAL A 420 -16.51 0.45 11.26
CA VAL A 420 -17.52 0.66 10.22
C VAL A 420 -17.71 -0.69 9.55
N SER A 421 -18.76 -1.42 9.91
CA SER A 421 -19.37 -2.34 8.94
C SER A 421 -20.22 -1.47 8.00
N ALA A 422 -20.19 -1.70 6.69
CA ALA A 422 -21.11 -1.03 5.75
C ALA A 422 -22.61 -1.32 6.04
N LEU A 423 -22.90 -2.18 7.03
CA LEU A 423 -24.23 -2.63 7.44
C LEU A 423 -24.78 -1.99 8.72
N THR A 424 -23.96 -1.28 9.51
CA THR A 424 -24.41 -0.69 10.79
C THR A 424 -24.55 0.83 10.71
N TRP A 425 -25.44 1.30 9.84
CA TRP A 425 -26.13 2.59 10.00
C TRP A 425 -27.58 2.44 9.50
N ARG A 426 -28.36 1.63 10.23
CA ARG A 426 -29.82 1.75 10.24
C ARG A 426 -30.28 2.13 11.64
N ARG A 427 -30.87 3.33 11.71
CA ARG A 427 -31.75 3.88 12.75
C ARG A 427 -31.16 4.01 14.17
N LYS A 428 -30.83 5.24 14.53
CA LYS A 428 -31.51 5.89 15.66
C LYS A 428 -32.14 7.18 15.12
N GLY A 429 -33.43 7.33 15.38
CA GLY A 429 -34.25 8.44 14.91
C GLY A 429 -34.07 9.70 15.72
#